data_AF-A0A1Y3KM16-F1
#
_entry.id   AF-A0A1Y3KM16-F1
#
_cell.length_a   1.000
_cell.length_b   1.000
_cell.length_c   1.000
_cell.angle_alpha   90.00
_cell.angle_beta   90.00
_cell.angle_gamma   90.00
#
_symmetry.space_group_name_H-M   'P 1'
#
loop_
_entity.id
_entity.type
_entity.pdbx_description
1 polymer ?
#
loop_
_entity_poly.entity_id
_entity_poly.type
_entity_poly.pdbx_seq_one_letter_code
_entity_poly.pdbx_strand_id
1 'polypeptide(L)'
;MPTTLTAAFPHHLAREVQDLARQLDLPNGDQGIAVTLDGEPLTLPYRLHLPAADTARSLIHACLLTRHPDGHVRERYLQQIIRAPEAWVIPFVFQLTGEYVIELLALCEANLSTLDASAYGRFFNDNPAYFSLTRARMVSYWDCYHRSRHPHLRSYVGTRLFRAFSDFTTTTSR
;
A
#
# COMPACT_ATOMS: atom_id res chain seq x y z
N MET A 1 -3.87 -25.39 -7.18
CA MET A 1 -4.72 -24.19 -7.35
C MET A 1 -3.78 -23.00 -7.49
N PRO A 2 -3.99 -22.06 -8.42
CA PRO A 2 -3.18 -20.85 -8.46
C PRO A 2 -3.27 -20.16 -7.11
N THR A 3 -2.12 -19.83 -6.53
CA THR A 3 -2.01 -19.12 -5.25
C THR A 3 -2.77 -17.81 -5.38
N THR A 4 -3.66 -17.47 -4.43
CA THR A 4 -4.39 -16.18 -4.45
C THR A 4 -3.46 -14.97 -4.49
N LEU A 5 -2.19 -15.14 -4.13
CA LEU A 5 -1.13 -14.12 -4.24
C LEU A 5 -0.87 -13.66 -5.67
N THR A 6 -1.07 -14.48 -6.71
CA THR A 6 -0.85 -14.03 -8.09
C THR A 6 -1.82 -12.93 -8.49
N ALA A 7 -3.01 -12.89 -7.89
CA ALA A 7 -3.99 -11.83 -8.13
C ALA A 7 -3.58 -10.50 -7.49
N ALA A 8 -2.58 -10.47 -6.61
CA ALA A 8 -2.10 -9.24 -5.99
C ALA A 8 -1.18 -8.42 -6.91
N PHE A 9 -0.79 -8.98 -8.05
CA PHE A 9 0.15 -8.38 -8.99
C PHE A 9 -0.37 -8.49 -10.43
N PRO A 10 0.07 -7.62 -11.34
CA PRO A 10 -0.22 -7.74 -12.76
C PRO A 10 0.11 -9.12 -13.34
N HIS A 11 -0.66 -9.55 -14.34
CA HIS A 11 -0.59 -10.88 -14.94
C HIS A 11 0.81 -11.21 -15.46
N HIS A 12 1.56 -10.23 -15.97
CA HIS A 12 2.92 -10.43 -16.47
C HIS A 12 3.90 -10.91 -15.38
N LEU A 13 3.60 -10.67 -14.08
CA LEU A 13 4.39 -11.14 -12.94
C LEU A 13 3.91 -12.49 -12.38
N ALA A 14 2.85 -13.09 -12.92
CA ALA A 14 2.23 -14.27 -12.32
C ALA A 14 3.21 -15.43 -12.11
N ARG A 15 4.14 -15.64 -13.04
CA ARG A 15 5.18 -16.68 -12.92
C ARG A 15 6.14 -16.40 -11.76
N GLU A 16 6.63 -15.16 -11.65
CA GLU A 16 7.55 -14.76 -10.59
C GLU A 16 6.90 -14.87 -9.21
N VAL A 17 5.63 -14.48 -9.11
CA VAL A 17 4.85 -14.60 -7.86
C VAL A 17 4.66 -16.08 -7.50
N GLN A 18 4.34 -16.95 -8.46
CA GLN A 18 4.21 -18.39 -8.22
C GLN A 18 5.53 -19.03 -7.78
N ASP A 19 6.63 -18.67 -8.44
CA ASP A 19 7.95 -19.18 -8.12
C ASP A 19 8.38 -18.75 -6.70
N LEU A 20 8.19 -17.48 -6.36
CA LEU A 20 8.43 -16.96 -5.02
C LEU A 20 7.55 -17.65 -3.97
N ALA A 21 6.25 -17.79 -4.25
CA ALA A 21 5.30 -18.41 -3.34
C ALA A 21 5.69 -19.86 -3.02
N ARG A 22 6.12 -20.63 -4.03
CA ARG A 22 6.61 -22.01 -3.85
C ARG A 22 7.92 -22.05 -3.06
N GLN A 23 8.86 -21.15 -3.34
CA GLN A 23 10.17 -21.14 -2.67
C GLN A 23 10.09 -20.77 -1.19
N LEU A 24 9.11 -19.96 -0.82
CA LEU A 24 8.94 -19.46 0.55
C LEU A 24 7.80 -20.14 1.31
N ASP A 25 7.13 -21.11 0.70
CA ASP A 25 5.95 -21.79 1.24
C ASP A 25 4.88 -20.79 1.73
N LEU A 26 4.57 -19.81 0.86
CA LEU A 26 3.68 -18.72 1.25
C LEU A 26 2.23 -19.19 1.37
N PRO A 27 1.48 -18.71 2.38
CA PRO A 27 0.09 -19.08 2.53
C PRO A 27 -0.73 -18.56 1.36
N ASN A 28 -1.81 -19.28 1.05
CA ASN A 28 -2.88 -18.69 0.25
C ASN A 28 -3.48 -17.52 1.04
N GLY A 29 -3.66 -16.37 0.40
CA GLY A 29 -4.43 -15.27 0.97
C GLY A 29 -5.92 -15.62 1.01
N ASP A 30 -6.52 -15.54 2.19
CA ASP A 30 -7.93 -15.93 2.41
C ASP A 30 -8.92 -14.80 2.10
N GLN A 31 -8.49 -13.52 2.14
CA GLN A 31 -9.27 -12.35 1.73
C GLN A 31 -8.37 -11.20 1.28
N GLY A 32 -8.87 -10.42 0.32
CA GLY A 32 -8.14 -9.27 -0.22
C GLY A 32 -9.01 -8.08 -0.59
N ILE A 33 -8.34 -6.99 -0.91
CA ILE A 33 -8.90 -5.71 -1.25
C ILE A 33 -8.85 -5.58 -2.77
N ALA A 34 -10.01 -5.54 -3.41
CA ALA A 34 -10.10 -5.36 -4.85
C ALA A 34 -9.68 -3.94 -5.23
N VAL A 35 -8.77 -3.83 -6.20
CA VAL A 35 -8.34 -2.58 -6.81
C VAL A 35 -8.17 -2.78 -8.31
N THR A 36 -8.06 -1.69 -9.06
CA THR A 36 -7.74 -1.69 -10.49
C THR A 36 -6.43 -0.95 -10.71
N LEU A 37 -5.54 -1.47 -11.56
CA LEU A 37 -4.29 -0.79 -11.92
C LEU A 37 -4.18 -0.75 -13.44
N ASP A 38 -4.26 0.45 -14.03
CA ASP A 38 -4.19 0.64 -15.48
C ASP A 38 -5.20 -0.27 -16.24
N GLY A 39 -6.41 -0.41 -15.67
CA GLY A 39 -7.48 -1.28 -16.19
C GLY A 39 -7.40 -2.76 -15.79
N GLU A 40 -6.32 -3.21 -15.13
CA GLU A 40 -6.17 -4.59 -14.68
C GLU A 40 -6.72 -4.79 -13.24
N PRO A 41 -7.63 -5.76 -12.99
CA PRO A 41 -8.12 -6.02 -11.64
C PRO A 41 -7.08 -6.78 -10.80
N LEU A 42 -6.76 -6.23 -9.62
CA LEU A 42 -5.88 -6.82 -8.63
C LEU A 42 -6.63 -7.05 -7.31
N THR A 43 -6.13 -7.99 -6.50
CA THR A 43 -6.64 -8.30 -5.16
C THR A 43 -5.51 -8.25 -4.15
N LEU A 44 -5.42 -7.16 -3.39
CA LEU A 44 -4.37 -6.95 -2.41
C LEU A 44 -4.61 -7.81 -1.17
N PRO A 45 -3.61 -8.55 -0.67
CA PRO A 45 -3.79 -9.37 0.52
C PRO A 45 -3.94 -8.48 1.77
N TYR A 46 -4.87 -8.84 2.65
CA TYR A 46 -5.09 -8.07 3.88
C TYR A 46 -3.90 -8.17 4.85
N ARG A 47 -3.65 -9.35 5.41
CA ARG A 47 -2.47 -9.66 6.22
C ARG A 47 -1.91 -11.00 5.80
N LEU A 48 -0.59 -11.11 5.80
CA LEU A 48 0.11 -12.34 5.45
C LEU A 48 1.04 -12.74 6.59
N HIS A 49 0.84 -13.95 7.11
CA HIS A 49 1.73 -14.55 8.10
C HIS A 49 2.95 -15.15 7.40
N LEU A 50 3.84 -14.26 6.97
CA LEU A 50 5.11 -14.59 6.33
C LEU A 50 6.19 -14.61 7.41
N PRO A 51 7.24 -15.44 7.31
CA PRO A 51 8.42 -15.28 8.13
C PRO A 51 8.98 -13.86 7.95
N ALA A 52 9.29 -13.19 9.06
CA ALA A 52 10.01 -11.94 8.99
C ALA A 52 11.36 -12.20 8.32
N ALA A 53 11.62 -11.53 7.20
CA ALA A 53 12.89 -11.56 6.52
C ALA A 53 13.62 -10.23 6.79
N ASP A 54 14.93 -10.29 7.06
CA ASP A 54 15.75 -9.08 7.14
C ASP A 54 16.03 -8.48 5.75
N THR A 55 15.96 -9.30 4.71
CA THR A 55 16.17 -8.88 3.32
C THR A 55 15.11 -9.51 2.41
N ALA A 56 14.45 -8.68 1.61
CA ALA A 56 13.56 -9.16 0.57
C ALA A 56 14.36 -9.80 -0.57
N ARG A 57 13.79 -10.83 -1.20
CA ARG A 57 14.41 -11.54 -2.33
C ARG A 57 14.10 -10.89 -3.68
N SER A 58 13.10 -10.03 -3.70
CA SER A 58 12.61 -9.30 -4.86
C SER A 58 11.69 -8.16 -4.39
N LEU A 59 11.36 -7.24 -5.30
CA LEU A 59 10.39 -6.19 -5.02
C LEU A 59 8.98 -6.75 -4.73
N ILE A 60 8.60 -7.85 -5.39
CA ILE A 60 7.38 -8.63 -5.07
C ILE A 60 7.41 -9.07 -3.60
N HIS A 61 8.52 -9.66 -3.14
CA HIS A 61 8.66 -10.08 -1.74
C HIS A 61 8.56 -8.90 -0.78
N ALA A 62 9.21 -7.77 -1.09
CA ALA A 62 9.13 -6.56 -0.29
C ALA A 62 7.68 -6.03 -0.19
N CYS A 63 6.93 -6.00 -1.29
CA CYS A 63 5.50 -5.66 -1.29
C CYS A 63 4.68 -6.59 -0.38
N LEU A 64 4.89 -7.91 -0.46
CA LEU A 64 4.19 -8.87 0.39
C LEU A 64 4.52 -8.67 1.88
N LEU A 65 5.77 -8.34 2.22
CA LEU A 65 6.20 -8.07 3.60
C LEU A 65 5.56 -6.80 4.19
N THR A 66 5.09 -5.86 3.37
CA THR A 66 4.25 -4.75 3.87
C THR A 66 2.87 -5.20 4.37
N ARG A 67 2.49 -6.46 4.14
CA ARG A 67 1.26 -7.05 4.68
C ARG A 67 1.52 -7.90 5.94
N HIS A 68 2.74 -7.88 6.48
CA HIS A 68 3.09 -8.59 7.71
C HIS A 68 2.34 -8.02 8.93
N PRO A 69 1.98 -8.82 9.96
CA PRO A 69 1.31 -8.33 11.17
C PRO A 69 2.15 -7.33 11.98
N ASP A 70 3.46 -7.57 12.07
CA ASP A 70 4.41 -6.68 12.76
C ASP A 70 4.56 -5.33 12.05
N GLY A 71 4.39 -4.24 12.79
CA GLY A 71 4.57 -2.87 12.30
C GLY A 71 6.00 -2.54 11.89
N HIS A 72 7.00 -3.10 12.58
CA HIS A 72 8.41 -2.84 12.27
C HIS A 72 8.83 -3.46 10.93
N VAL A 73 8.32 -4.66 10.62
CA VAL A 73 8.52 -5.28 9.31
C VAL A 73 7.86 -4.44 8.22
N ARG A 74 6.64 -3.97 8.44
CA ARG A 74 5.92 -3.10 7.49
C ARG A 74 6.66 -1.80 7.21
N GLU A 75 7.14 -1.12 8.25
CA GLU A 75 7.90 0.11 8.10
C GLU A 75 9.20 -0.11 7.32
N ARG A 76 9.97 -1.14 7.68
CA ARG A 76 11.22 -1.52 6.99
C ARG A 76 11.00 -1.69 5.49
N TYR A 77 9.96 -2.43 5.11
CA TYR A 77 9.71 -2.70 3.70
C TYR A 77 9.01 -1.56 2.98
N LEU A 78 8.23 -0.73 3.67
CA LEU A 78 7.77 0.54 3.10
C LEU A 78 8.97 1.43 2.71
N GLN A 79 9.99 1.55 3.55
CA GLN A 79 11.21 2.32 3.21
C GLN A 79 11.88 1.82 1.93
N GLN A 80 11.83 0.51 1.67
CA GLN A 80 12.44 -0.09 0.48
C GLN A 80 11.60 0.11 -0.79
N ILE A 81 10.27 0.03 -0.70
CA ILE A 81 9.42 0.05 -1.88
C ILE A 81 8.88 1.44 -2.24
N ILE A 82 8.87 2.40 -1.32
CA ILE A 82 8.15 3.68 -1.53
C ILE A 82 8.64 4.50 -2.74
N ARG A 83 9.89 4.29 -3.17
CA ARG A 83 10.50 4.95 -4.33
C ARG A 83 10.59 4.05 -5.57
N ALA A 84 10.02 2.86 -5.52
CA ALA A 84 10.04 1.93 -6.63
C ALA A 84 9.26 2.53 -7.81
N PRO A 85 9.81 2.52 -9.05
CA PRO A 85 9.16 3.10 -10.22
C PRO A 85 7.95 2.30 -10.71
N GLU A 86 7.79 1.06 -10.25
CA GLU A 86 6.76 0.16 -10.72
C GLU A 86 5.37 0.53 -10.17
N ALA A 87 4.43 0.86 -11.06
CA ALA A 87 3.08 1.27 -10.66
C ALA A 87 2.34 0.23 -9.80
N TRP A 88 2.65 -1.07 -9.95
CA TRP A 88 2.07 -2.13 -9.14
C TRP A 88 2.51 -2.14 -7.68
N VAL A 89 3.47 -1.30 -7.30
CA VAL A 89 3.85 -1.03 -5.91
C VAL A 89 2.89 -0.06 -5.22
N ILE A 90 2.27 0.84 -5.98
CA ILE A 90 1.38 1.90 -5.47
C ILE A 90 0.28 1.36 -4.55
N PRO A 91 -0.45 0.27 -4.89
CA PRO A 91 -1.48 -0.26 -4.00
C PRO A 91 -0.92 -0.68 -2.64
N PHE A 92 0.29 -1.25 -2.58
CA PHE A 92 0.91 -1.71 -1.33
C PHE A 92 1.32 -0.53 -0.44
N VAL A 93 1.88 0.53 -1.03
CA VAL A 93 2.21 1.77 -0.31
C VAL A 93 0.95 2.47 0.18
N PHE A 94 -0.03 2.65 -0.70
CA PHE A 94 -1.26 3.37 -0.37
C PHE A 94 -2.08 2.67 0.71
N GLN A 95 -2.16 1.34 0.67
CA GLN A 95 -2.86 0.55 1.69
C GLN A 95 -2.37 0.84 3.11
N LEU A 96 -1.07 1.07 3.31
CA LEU A 96 -0.49 1.38 4.63
C LEU A 96 -0.96 2.74 5.18
N THR A 97 -1.35 3.67 4.31
CA THR A 97 -1.84 4.99 4.71
C THR A 97 -3.25 4.96 5.34
N GLY A 98 -3.95 3.84 5.19
CA GLY A 98 -5.22 3.59 5.86
C GLY A 98 -5.10 2.76 7.13
N GLU A 99 -3.91 2.52 7.65
CA GLU A 99 -3.67 1.70 8.85
C GLU A 99 -3.40 2.55 10.10
N TYR A 100 -3.45 1.93 11.29
CA TYR A 100 -3.37 2.65 12.57
C TYR A 100 -1.96 3.10 12.98
N VAL A 101 -0.93 2.79 12.19
CA VAL A 101 0.48 3.06 12.53
C VAL A 101 0.88 4.43 11.96
N ILE A 102 1.12 5.40 12.83
CA ILE A 102 1.39 6.80 12.44
C ILE A 102 2.74 6.95 11.74
N GLU A 103 3.71 6.10 12.07
CA GLU A 103 5.06 6.09 11.50
C GLU A 103 5.01 5.80 9.99
N LEU A 104 4.08 4.95 9.54
CA LEU A 104 3.89 4.66 8.12
C LEU A 104 3.35 5.88 7.36
N LEU A 105 2.43 6.63 7.98
CA LEU A 105 1.94 7.89 7.43
C LEU A 105 3.06 8.94 7.32
N ALA A 106 3.87 9.08 8.37
CA ALA A 106 5.00 10.00 8.41
C ALA A 106 6.06 9.65 7.34
N LEU A 107 6.35 8.36 7.16
CA LEU A 107 7.27 7.89 6.13
C LEU A 107 6.73 8.18 4.72
N CYS A 108 5.44 7.98 4.49
CA CYS A 108 4.80 8.36 3.22
C CYS A 108 4.85 9.87 2.98
N GLU A 109 4.56 10.69 3.98
CA GLU A 109 4.63 12.15 3.88
C GLU A 109 6.07 12.63 3.59
N ALA A 110 7.07 12.06 4.26
CA ALA A 110 8.48 12.43 4.06
C ALA A 110 9.00 12.12 2.63
N ASN A 111 8.39 11.17 1.93
CA ASN A 111 8.75 10.80 0.56
C ASN A 111 7.76 11.32 -0.49
N LEU A 112 6.80 12.16 -0.11
CA LEU A 112 5.74 12.62 -1.01
C LEU A 112 6.28 13.27 -2.30
N SER A 113 7.36 14.05 -2.19
CA SER A 113 8.00 14.72 -3.33
C SER A 113 8.71 13.77 -4.31
N THR A 114 8.98 12.52 -3.89
CA THR A 114 9.62 11.50 -4.73
C THR A 114 8.61 10.58 -5.40
N LEU A 115 7.32 10.68 -5.05
CA LEU A 115 6.28 9.85 -5.67
C LEU A 115 5.97 10.34 -7.08
N ASP A 116 5.73 9.41 -8.00
CA ASP A 116 5.19 9.74 -9.31
C ASP A 116 3.72 10.16 -9.16
N ALA A 117 3.49 11.47 -9.07
CA ALA A 117 2.15 12.04 -8.94
C ALA A 117 1.20 11.61 -10.07
N SER A 118 1.71 11.39 -11.28
CA SER A 118 0.90 10.97 -12.42
C SER A 118 0.44 9.52 -12.27
N ALA A 119 1.36 8.62 -11.89
CA ALA A 119 1.02 7.21 -11.64
C ALA A 119 0.07 7.03 -10.46
N TYR A 120 0.32 7.73 -9.34
CA TYR A 120 -0.59 7.72 -8.19
C TYR A 120 -1.96 8.33 -8.55
N GLY A 121 -1.98 9.43 -9.31
CA GLY A 121 -3.21 10.07 -9.76
C GLY A 121 -4.07 9.15 -10.63
N ARG A 122 -3.47 8.42 -11.58
CA ARG A 122 -4.16 7.38 -12.36
C ARG A 122 -4.73 6.29 -11.48
N PHE A 123 -3.90 5.72 -10.59
CA PHE A 123 -4.36 4.68 -9.66
C PHE A 123 -5.54 5.15 -8.79
N PHE A 124 -5.53 6.39 -8.28
CA PHE A 124 -6.64 6.92 -7.50
C PHE A 124 -7.91 7.14 -8.32
N ASN A 125 -7.76 7.59 -9.57
CA ASN A 125 -8.89 7.76 -10.50
C ASN A 125 -9.52 6.42 -10.90
N ASP A 126 -8.73 5.35 -11.01
CA ASP A 126 -9.22 3.98 -11.21
C ASP A 126 -9.93 3.43 -9.96
N ASN A 127 -9.66 3.99 -8.77
CA ASN A 127 -10.08 3.43 -7.49
C ASN A 127 -10.73 4.44 -6.52
N PRO A 128 -11.74 5.24 -6.93
CA PRO A 128 -12.29 6.31 -6.10
C PRO A 128 -12.94 5.82 -4.79
N ALA A 129 -13.58 4.64 -4.83
CA ALA A 129 -14.19 4.03 -3.65
C ALA A 129 -13.14 3.57 -2.65
N TYR A 130 -12.06 2.93 -3.13
CA TYR A 130 -10.96 2.48 -2.29
C TYR A 130 -10.17 3.65 -1.70
N PHE A 131 -9.95 4.72 -2.47
CA PHE A 131 -9.36 5.97 -1.97
C PHE A 131 -10.18 6.55 -0.82
N SER A 132 -11.49 6.69 -1.01
CA SER A 132 -12.41 7.23 -0.02
C SER A 132 -12.47 6.37 1.24
N LEU A 133 -12.50 5.04 1.11
CA LEU A 133 -12.50 4.11 2.23
C LEU A 133 -11.19 4.18 3.02
N THR A 134 -10.05 4.24 2.33
CA THR A 134 -8.72 4.33 2.97
C THR A 134 -8.58 5.64 3.73
N ARG A 135 -9.08 6.75 3.17
CA ARG A 135 -9.16 8.05 3.86
C ARG A 135 -10.05 7.98 5.10
N ALA A 136 -11.22 7.35 5.00
CA ALA A 136 -12.13 7.19 6.14
C ALA A 136 -11.48 6.38 7.27
N ARG A 137 -10.79 5.27 6.94
CA ARG A 137 -10.02 4.49 7.91
C ARG A 137 -8.92 5.30 8.58
N MET A 138 -8.17 6.10 7.83
CA MET A 138 -7.16 7.00 8.38
C MET A 138 -7.76 7.96 9.42
N VAL A 139 -8.93 8.54 9.16
CA VAL A 139 -9.63 9.42 10.11
C VAL A 139 -10.12 8.64 11.33
N SER A 140 -10.71 7.45 11.15
CA SER A 140 -11.15 6.61 12.26
C SER A 140 -10.01 6.19 13.17
N TYR A 141 -8.85 5.81 12.61
CA TYR A 141 -7.69 5.45 13.41
C TYR A 141 -7.05 6.65 14.10
N TRP A 142 -7.07 7.82 13.46
CA TRP A 142 -6.71 9.05 14.16
C TRP A 142 -7.60 9.29 15.39
N ASP A 143 -8.92 9.19 15.22
CA ASP A 143 -9.92 9.36 16.29
C ASP A 143 -9.64 8.43 17.47
N CYS A 144 -9.46 7.13 17.19
CA CYS A 144 -9.30 6.10 18.21
C CYS A 144 -7.94 6.13 18.93
N TYR A 145 -6.84 6.37 18.19
CA TYR A 145 -5.48 6.10 18.71
C TYR A 145 -4.61 7.34 18.84
N HIS A 146 -4.85 8.39 18.05
CA HIS A 146 -3.89 9.49 17.89
C HIS A 146 -4.43 10.86 18.29
N ARG A 147 -5.75 11.01 18.44
CA ARG A 147 -6.39 12.29 18.78
C ARG A 147 -5.84 12.92 20.06
N SER A 148 -5.54 12.12 21.09
CA SER A 148 -5.03 12.65 22.37
C SER A 148 -3.68 13.37 22.21
N ARG A 149 -2.81 12.86 21.33
CA ARG A 149 -1.48 13.43 21.02
C ARG A 149 -1.51 14.42 19.86
N HIS A 150 -2.48 14.26 18.95
CA HIS A 150 -2.67 15.09 17.76
C HIS A 150 -4.13 15.59 17.70
N PRO A 151 -4.54 16.54 18.55
CA PRO A 151 -5.95 16.91 18.74
C PRO A 151 -6.62 17.53 17.52
N HIS A 152 -5.84 18.08 16.59
CA HIS A 152 -6.36 18.77 15.42
C HIS A 152 -6.21 17.93 14.16
N LEU A 153 -7.31 17.31 13.70
CA LEU A 153 -7.35 16.49 12.48
C LEU A 153 -6.75 17.21 11.26
N ARG A 154 -7.04 18.50 11.08
CA ARG A 154 -6.51 19.30 9.97
C ARG A 154 -4.98 19.34 9.91
N SER A 155 -4.32 19.24 11.06
CA SER A 155 -2.87 19.22 11.18
C SER A 155 -2.30 17.82 11.33
N TYR A 156 -3.14 16.77 11.34
CA TYR A 156 -2.68 15.40 11.44
C TYR A 156 -1.96 14.98 10.15
N VAL A 157 -0.86 14.23 10.27
CA VAL A 157 -0.03 13.77 9.15
C VAL A 157 -0.86 13.09 8.06
N GLY A 158 -1.79 12.20 8.43
CA GLY A 158 -2.66 11.53 7.47
C GLY A 158 -3.55 12.51 6.69
N THR A 159 -4.01 13.59 7.32
CA THR A 159 -4.85 14.58 6.62
C THR A 159 -4.04 15.40 5.61
N ARG A 160 -2.80 15.77 5.96
CA ARG A 160 -1.90 16.47 5.03
C ARG A 160 -1.51 15.57 3.84
N LEU A 161 -1.21 14.30 4.11
CA LEU A 161 -0.90 13.31 3.09
C LEU A 161 -2.05 13.10 2.11
N PHE A 162 -3.27 12.88 2.60
CA PHE A 162 -4.45 12.68 1.72
C PHE A 162 -4.86 13.92 0.94
N ARG A 163 -4.56 15.13 1.46
CA ARG A 163 -4.72 16.36 0.68
C ARG A 163 -3.78 16.36 -0.52
N ALA A 164 -2.49 16.06 -0.31
CA ALA A 164 -1.54 15.97 -1.42
C ALA A 164 -1.91 14.89 -2.45
N PHE A 165 -2.39 13.73 -2.00
CA PHE A 165 -2.92 12.71 -2.91
C PHE A 165 -4.13 13.17 -3.73
N SER A 166 -4.94 14.09 -3.19
CA SER A 166 -6.06 14.68 -3.94
C SER A 166 -5.57 15.67 -5.01
N ASP A 167 -4.41 16.29 -4.82
CA ASP A 167 -3.79 17.16 -5.83
C ASP A 167 -3.22 16.33 -7.02
N PHE A 168 -2.82 15.08 -6.76
CA PHE A 168 -2.36 14.15 -7.81
C PHE A 168 -3.46 13.79 -8.81
N THR A 169 -4.72 13.68 -8.39
CA THR A 169 -5.84 13.36 -9.29
C THR A 169 -6.22 14.54 -10.19
N THR A 170 -5.95 15.77 -9.75
CA THR A 170 -6.26 17.01 -10.47
C THR A 170 -5.22 17.31 -11.56
N THR A 171 -4.01 16.77 -11.43
CA THR A 171 -2.89 17.02 -12.35
C THR A 171 -3.00 16.23 -13.67
N THR A 172 -3.86 15.20 -13.73
CA THR A 172 -4.01 14.29 -14.89
C THR A 172 -4.83 14.87 -16.06
N SER A 173 -5.22 16.15 -16.01
CA SER A 173 -5.86 16.85 -17.15
C SER A 173 -4.87 17.78 -17.86
N ARG A 174 -3.86 17.23 -18.55
CA ARG A 174 -3.14 17.94 -19.63
C ARG A 174 -2.66 16.96 -20.69
#